data_AF-A0A4Q3N086-F1
#
_entry.id   AF-A0A4Q3N086-F1
#
_cell.length_a   1.000
_cell.length_b   1.000
_cell.length_c   1.000
_cell.angle_alpha   90.00
_cell.angle_beta   90.00
_cell.angle_gamma   90.00
#
_symmetry.space_group_name_H-M   'P 1'
#
loop_
_entity.id
_entity.type
_entity.pdbx_description
1 polymer ?
#
loop_
_entity_poly.entity_id
_entity_poly.type
_entity_poly.pdbx_seq_one_letter_code
_entity_poly.pdbx_strand_id
1 'polypeptide(L)'
;MRAGDPLALPPSRKVRALLAVLAMASRPATRSRLCELLFDLPSDPRGELRWCLSRLRTVLDAPDRARVVTEGDSVALDLSDCSVDALELQQALRQGLAGLPAERLRQLAALFRSHDFAEG
;
A
#
# COMPACT_ATOMS: atom_id res chain seq x y z
N MET A 1 -4.10 3.84 9.24
CA MET A 1 -4.84 4.07 10.50
C MET A 1 -6.19 3.39 10.39
N ARG A 2 -6.81 2.99 11.50
CA ARG A 2 -8.17 2.43 11.51
C ARG A 2 -8.97 3.23 12.53
N ALA A 3 -10.07 3.84 12.09
CA ALA A 3 -10.88 4.74 12.92
C ALA A 3 -10.08 5.87 13.63
N GLY A 4 -9.00 6.36 13.00
CA GLY A 4 -8.14 7.39 13.59
C GLY A 4 -6.98 6.86 14.44
N ASP A 5 -6.93 5.55 14.72
CA ASP A 5 -5.84 4.96 15.48
C ASP A 5 -4.71 4.44 14.56
N PRO A 6 -3.44 4.68 14.91
CA PRO A 6 -2.31 4.05 14.24
C PRO A 6 -2.42 2.53 14.35
N LEU A 7 -2.36 1.86 13.20
CA LEU A 7 -2.24 0.41 13.15
C LEU A 7 -0.77 0.07 13.02
N ALA A 8 -0.25 -0.77 13.92
CA ALA A 8 1.14 -1.20 13.85
C ALA A 8 1.43 -1.83 12.49
N LEU A 9 2.43 -1.31 11.78
CA LEU A 9 2.82 -1.90 10.50
C LEU A 9 3.44 -3.29 10.74
N PRO A 10 3.29 -4.21 9.79
CA PRO A 10 3.97 -5.49 9.85
C PRO A 10 5.49 -5.31 10.07
N PRO A 11 6.12 -6.05 11.00
CA PRO A 11 7.54 -5.88 11.29
C PRO A 11 8.44 -6.31 10.11
N SER A 12 7.94 -7.15 9.22
CA SER A 12 8.67 -7.61 8.04
C SER A 12 8.73 -6.53 6.95
N ARG A 13 9.95 -6.14 6.57
CA ARG A 13 10.22 -5.22 5.45
C ARG A 13 9.57 -5.68 4.14
N LYS A 14 9.57 -6.99 3.85
CA LYS A 14 8.92 -7.54 2.64
C LYS A 14 7.41 -7.35 2.65
N VAL A 15 6.77 -7.51 3.82
CA VAL A 15 5.33 -7.28 3.96
C VAL A 15 5.00 -5.79 3.81
N ARG A 16 5.81 -4.89 4.36
CA ARG A 16 5.65 -3.43 4.17
C ARG A 16 5.87 -3.03 2.71
N ALA A 17 6.87 -3.59 2.04
CA ALA A 17 7.10 -3.36 0.62
C ALA A 17 5.92 -3.84 -0.24
N LEU A 18 5.38 -5.02 0.05
CA LEU A 18 4.18 -5.54 -0.63
C LEU A 18 2.96 -4.63 -0.43
N LEU A 19 2.76 -4.12 0.79
CA LEU A 19 1.71 -3.12 1.07
C LEU A 19 1.88 -1.87 0.22
N ALA A 20 3.08 -1.29 0.19
CA ALA A 20 3.36 -0.08 -0.58
C ALA A 20 3.15 -0.30 -2.08
N VAL A 21 3.63 -1.42 -2.63
CA VAL A 21 3.45 -1.78 -4.04
C VAL A 21 1.97 -1.92 -4.38
N LEU A 22 1.19 -2.64 -3.58
CA LEU A 22 -0.23 -2.84 -3.84
C LEU A 22 -1.04 -1.55 -3.64
N ALA A 23 -0.69 -0.71 -2.67
CA ALA A 23 -1.38 0.55 -2.43
C ALA A 23 -1.18 1.57 -3.55
N MET A 24 -0.01 1.54 -4.20
CA MET A 24 0.31 2.41 -5.35
C MET A 24 -0.13 1.82 -6.70
N ALA A 25 -0.58 0.57 -6.74
CA ALA A 25 -0.96 -0.09 -7.97
C ALA A 25 -2.30 0.46 -8.50
N SER A 26 -2.30 0.99 -9.72
CA SER A 26 -3.52 1.49 -10.38
C SER A 26 -4.43 0.37 -10.93
N ARG A 27 -3.94 -0.87 -10.93
CA ARG A 27 -4.63 -2.08 -11.39
C ARG A 27 -4.22 -3.27 -10.52
N PRO A 28 -5.05 -4.33 -10.44
CA PRO A 28 -4.64 -5.57 -9.77
C PRO A 28 -3.29 -6.09 -10.31
N ALA A 29 -2.38 -6.42 -9.41
CA ALA A 29 -1.05 -6.92 -9.73
C ALA A 29 -1.04 -8.44 -9.79
N THR A 30 -0.38 -9.03 -10.80
CA THR A 30 -0.25 -10.49 -10.90
C THR A 30 0.76 -11.02 -9.89
N ARG A 31 0.58 -12.26 -9.43
CA ARG A 31 1.51 -12.87 -8.47
C ARG A 31 2.92 -13.00 -9.04
N SER A 32 3.04 -13.31 -10.33
CA SER A 32 4.34 -13.34 -11.02
C SER A 32 5.05 -11.99 -10.96
N ARG A 33 4.33 -10.88 -11.25
CA ARG A 33 4.90 -9.54 -11.19
C ARG A 33 5.32 -9.14 -9.77
N LEU A 34 4.52 -9.52 -8.76
CA LEU A 34 4.86 -9.29 -7.36
C LEU A 34 6.10 -10.10 -6.93
N CYS A 35 6.22 -11.35 -7.41
CA CYS A 35 7.40 -12.18 -7.19
C CYS A 35 8.65 -11.52 -7.78
N GLU A 36 8.62 -11.15 -9.06
CA GLU A 36 9.74 -10.47 -9.76
C GLU A 36 10.18 -9.17 -9.11
N LEU A 37 9.25 -8.38 -8.57
CA LEU A 37 9.55 -7.07 -7.99
C LEU A 37 10.14 -7.15 -6.58
N LEU A 38 9.76 -8.15 -5.79
CA LEU A 38 9.96 -8.13 -4.33
C LEU A 38 10.79 -9.32 -3.81
N PHE A 39 11.03 -10.34 -4.62
CA PHE A 39 11.58 -11.62 -4.16
C PHE A 39 12.64 -12.16 -5.14
N ASP A 40 13.86 -12.36 -4.64
CA ASP A 40 14.97 -12.94 -5.40
C ASP A 40 15.06 -14.47 -5.25
N LEU A 41 15.57 -15.16 -6.26
CA LEU A 41 15.97 -16.58 -6.17
C LEU A 41 17.29 -16.70 -5.39
N PRO A 42 17.51 -17.77 -4.58
CA PRO A 42 16.93 -19.11 -4.69
C PRO A 42 15.71 -19.38 -3.78
N SER A 43 15.12 -18.35 -3.16
CA SER A 43 13.91 -18.52 -2.34
C SER A 43 12.74 -19.07 -3.15
N ASP A 44 11.74 -19.70 -2.50
CA ASP A 44 10.43 -20.00 -3.10
C ASP A 44 9.60 -18.70 -3.13
N PRO A 45 9.58 -17.94 -4.24
CA PRO A 45 9.01 -16.60 -4.25
C PRO A 45 7.50 -16.66 -4.10
N ARG A 46 6.88 -17.73 -4.60
CA ARG A 46 5.43 -17.95 -4.50
C ARG A 46 5.03 -18.31 -3.06
N GLY A 47 5.81 -19.14 -2.38
CA GLY A 47 5.64 -19.43 -0.96
C GLY A 47 5.77 -18.17 -0.11
N GLU A 48 6.80 -17.38 -0.35
CA GLU A 48 7.02 -16.12 0.37
C GLU A 48 5.93 -15.07 0.11
N LEU A 49 5.48 -14.92 -1.14
CA LEU A 49 4.37 -14.05 -1.48
C LEU A 49 3.09 -14.49 -0.76
N ARG A 50 2.79 -15.79 -0.75
CA ARG A 50 1.62 -16.34 -0.04
C ARG A 50 1.68 -16.02 1.44
N TRP A 51 2.85 -16.19 2.06
CA TRP A 51 3.06 -15.84 3.47
C TRP A 51 2.87 -14.34 3.71
N CYS A 52 3.47 -13.48 2.87
CA CYS A 52 3.33 -12.03 2.99
C CYS A 52 1.87 -11.58 2.87
N LEU A 53 1.13 -12.17 1.92
CA LEU A 53 -0.30 -11.90 1.75
C LEU A 53 -1.13 -12.36 2.94
N SER A 54 -0.80 -13.49 3.55
CA SER A 54 -1.43 -13.94 4.79
C SER A 54 -1.21 -12.92 5.91
N ARG A 55 0.04 -12.43 6.08
CA ARG A 55 0.34 -11.38 7.06
C ARG A 55 -0.39 -10.07 6.78
N LEU A 56 -0.51 -9.64 5.53
CA LEU A 56 -1.29 -8.45 5.20
C LEU A 56 -2.76 -8.60 5.57
N ARG A 57 -3.37 -9.75 5.30
CA ARG A 57 -4.77 -10.02 5.67
C ARG A 57 -5.00 -9.90 7.17
N THR A 58 -4.08 -10.43 7.99
CA THR A 58 -4.21 -10.34 9.46
C THR A 58 -4.25 -8.90 9.99
N VAL A 59 -3.67 -7.95 9.24
CA VAL A 59 -3.59 -6.54 9.63
C VAL A 59 -4.70 -5.73 8.98
N LEU A 60 -4.96 -5.94 7.69
CA LEU A 60 -5.84 -5.08 6.89
C LEU A 60 -7.29 -5.54 6.88
N ASP A 61 -7.53 -6.85 6.86
CA ASP A 61 -8.90 -7.37 6.80
C ASP A 61 -9.60 -7.16 8.15
N ALA A 62 -10.92 -7.09 8.09
CA ALA A 62 -11.84 -7.15 9.22
C ALA A 62 -12.91 -8.21 8.94
N PRO A 63 -13.61 -8.72 9.97
CA PRO A 63 -14.59 -9.80 9.79
C PRO A 63 -15.67 -9.52 8.74
N ASP A 64 -16.03 -8.25 8.56
CA ASP A 64 -17.03 -7.74 7.63
C ASP A 64 -16.43 -7.10 6.37
N ARG A 65 -15.10 -6.98 6.30
CA ARG A 65 -14.41 -6.21 5.26
C ARG A 65 -13.06 -6.85 4.88
N ALA A 66 -13.06 -7.64 3.82
CA ALA A 66 -11.83 -8.09 3.17
C ALA A 66 -11.24 -6.93 2.35
N ARG A 67 -10.00 -6.55 2.66
CA ARG A 67 -9.25 -5.51 1.91
C ARG A 67 -8.28 -6.13 0.93
N VAL A 68 -7.70 -7.29 1.23
CA VAL A 68 -6.81 -7.98 0.28
C VAL A 68 -7.63 -8.85 -0.67
N VAL A 69 -7.95 -8.30 -1.84
CA VAL A 69 -8.76 -8.96 -2.87
C VAL A 69 -7.86 -9.81 -3.77
N THR A 70 -8.28 -11.04 -4.01
CA THR A 70 -7.60 -11.95 -4.95
C THR A 70 -8.58 -12.55 -5.93
N GLU A 71 -8.27 -12.44 -7.21
CA GLU A 71 -9.06 -12.98 -8.32
C GLU A 71 -8.13 -13.66 -9.32
N GLY A 72 -8.27 -14.98 -9.48
CA GLY A 72 -7.34 -15.77 -10.30
C GLY A 72 -5.90 -15.59 -9.84
N ASP A 73 -5.05 -15.04 -10.73
CA ASP A 73 -3.65 -14.70 -10.43
C ASP A 73 -3.41 -13.25 -9.99
N SER A 74 -4.46 -12.45 -9.90
CA SER A 74 -4.35 -11.04 -9.55
C SER A 74 -4.60 -10.81 -8.07
N VAL A 75 -3.90 -9.81 -7.53
CA VAL A 75 -4.01 -9.33 -6.15
C VAL A 75 -4.17 -7.81 -6.16
N ALA A 76 -5.12 -7.31 -5.37
CA ALA A 76 -5.35 -5.88 -5.20
C ALA A 76 -5.69 -5.55 -3.74
N LEU A 77 -5.60 -4.26 -3.40
CA LEU A 77 -6.18 -3.74 -2.17
C LEU A 77 -7.48 -3.00 -2.48
N ASP A 78 -8.55 -3.32 -1.76
CA ASP A 78 -9.75 -2.48 -1.72
C ASP A 78 -9.47 -1.30 -0.77
N LEU A 79 -9.24 -0.15 -1.40
CA LEU A 79 -8.94 1.14 -0.76
C LEU A 79 -10.10 2.13 -0.90
N SER A 80 -11.30 1.68 -1.28
CA SER A 80 -12.44 2.57 -1.56
C SER A 80 -12.83 3.49 -0.39
N ASP A 81 -12.58 3.06 0.84
CA ASP A 81 -12.78 3.80 2.08
C ASP A 81 -11.46 4.14 2.81
N CYS A 82 -10.33 4.14 2.09
CA CYS A 82 -9.01 4.48 2.61
C CYS A 82 -8.43 5.72 1.95
N SER A 83 -7.79 6.58 2.73
CA SER A 83 -6.87 7.59 2.22
C SER A 83 -5.45 7.05 2.16
N VAL A 84 -4.76 7.33 1.06
CA VAL A 84 -3.34 7.02 0.87
C VAL A 84 -2.66 8.32 0.46
N ASP A 85 -1.85 8.87 1.36
CA ASP A 85 -1.12 10.12 1.18
C ASP A 85 -0.31 10.18 -0.13
N ALA A 86 0.37 9.08 -0.48
CA ALA A 86 1.14 8.97 -1.70
C ALA A 86 0.26 9.04 -2.97
N LEU A 87 -0.96 8.50 -2.94
CA LEU A 87 -1.92 8.62 -4.05
C LEU A 87 -2.48 10.04 -4.14
N GLU A 88 -2.80 10.68 -3.01
CA GLU A 88 -3.25 12.07 -2.98
C GLU A 88 -2.21 13.02 -3.57
N LEU A 89 -0.94 12.83 -3.19
CA LEU A 89 0.18 13.58 -3.73
C LEU A 89 0.37 13.32 -5.22
N GLN A 90 0.31 12.05 -5.65
CA GLN A 90 0.44 11.70 -7.07
C GLN A 90 -0.66 12.35 -7.91
N GLN A 91 -1.89 12.41 -7.40
CA GLN A 91 -3.00 13.10 -8.05
C GLN A 91 -2.76 14.61 -8.13
N ALA A 92 -2.33 15.25 -7.04
CA ALA A 92 -2.00 16.67 -7.03
C ALA A 92 -0.87 17.03 -8.02
N LEU A 93 0.15 16.18 -8.12
CA LEU A 93 1.24 16.33 -9.10
C LEU A 93 0.72 16.26 -10.54
N ARG A 94 -0.20 15.33 -10.85
CA ARG A 94 -0.82 15.23 -12.19
C ARG A 94 -1.69 16.44 -12.54
N GLN A 95 -2.32 17.06 -11.55
CA GLN A 95 -3.12 18.28 -11.73
C GLN A 95 -2.27 19.55 -11.85
N GLY A 96 -0.99 19.48 -11.51
CA GLY A 96 -0.05 20.61 -11.53
C GLY A 96 -0.09 21.42 -10.25
N LEU A 97 0.99 21.37 -9.46
CA LEU A 97 1.06 22.04 -8.16
C LEU A 97 0.92 23.57 -8.23
N ALA A 98 1.39 24.18 -9.32
CA ALA A 98 1.37 25.63 -9.50
C ALA A 98 -0.06 26.22 -9.58
N GLY A 99 -1.05 25.40 -9.96
CA GLY A 99 -2.45 25.81 -10.01
C GLY A 99 -3.23 25.56 -8.72
N LEU A 100 -2.61 24.95 -7.71
CA LEU A 100 -3.30 24.60 -6.47
C LEU A 100 -3.31 25.78 -5.47
N PRO A 101 -4.42 25.98 -4.73
CA PRO A 101 -4.47 26.97 -3.66
C PRO A 101 -3.39 26.68 -2.60
N ALA A 102 -2.82 27.75 -2.01
CA ALA A 102 -1.80 27.63 -0.97
C ALA A 102 -2.25 26.78 0.23
N GLU A 103 -3.55 26.78 0.54
CA GLU A 103 -4.12 25.92 1.58
C GLU A 103 -4.00 24.43 1.23
N ARG A 104 -4.28 24.06 -0.03
CA ARG A 104 -4.15 22.66 -0.47
C ARG A 104 -2.69 22.23 -0.47
N LEU A 105 -1.75 23.10 -0.83
CA LEU A 105 -0.32 22.83 -0.75
C LEU A 105 0.13 22.60 0.70
N ARG A 106 -0.36 23.39 1.66
CA ARG A 106 -0.09 23.18 3.10
C ARG A 106 -0.65 21.87 3.62
N GLN A 107 -1.87 21.49 3.21
CA GLN A 107 -2.45 20.18 3.55
C GLN A 107 -1.61 19.02 3.01
N LEU A 108 -1.17 19.09 1.74
CA LEU A 108 -0.30 18.07 1.14
C LEU A 108 1.05 18.00 1.86
N ALA A 109 1.65 19.14 2.21
CA ALA A 109 2.89 19.18 2.97
C ALA A 109 2.75 18.54 4.36
N ALA A 110 1.60 18.70 5.02
CA ALA A 110 1.32 18.10 6.32
C ALA A 110 1.17 16.56 6.27
N LEU A 111 0.95 15.97 5.09
CA LEU A 111 0.93 14.51 4.92
C LEU A 111 2.32 13.89 5.06
N PHE A 112 3.38 14.65 4.78
CA PHE A 112 4.75 14.18 4.95
C PHE A 112 5.10 14.12 6.45
N ARG A 113 5.24 12.91 6.97
CA ARG A 113 5.79 12.69 8.31
C ARG A 113 7.32 12.71 8.24
N SER A 114 7.96 13.22 9.28
CA SER A 114 9.41 13.39 9.41
C SER A 114 10.21 12.07 9.49
N HIS A 115 9.57 10.93 9.24
CA HIS A 115 10.14 9.59 9.35
C HIS A 115 10.32 8.97 7.96
N ASP A 116 11.22 7.99 7.85
CA ASP A 116 11.45 7.29 6.59
C ASP A 116 10.20 6.57 6.08
N PHE A 117 10.03 6.54 4.75
CA PHE A 117 8.84 6.01 4.08
C PHE A 117 8.62 4.52 4.43
N ALA A 118 7.39 4.19 4.81
CA ALA A 118 6.97 2.83 5.17
C ALA A 118 7.75 2.20 6.34
N GLU A 119 8.30 3.02 7.24
CA GLU A 119 8.75 2.58 8.55
C GLU A 119 7.61 2.70 9.58
N GLY A 120 7.50 1.69 10.44
CA GLY A 120 6.41 1.52 11.41
C GLY A 120 6.78 2.00 12.79
#